data_AF-A0A497LY61-F1
#
_entry.id   AF-A0A497LY61-F1
#
_cell.length_a   1.000
_cell.length_b   1.000
_cell.length_c   1.000
_cell.angle_alpha   90.00
_cell.angle_beta   90.00
_cell.angle_gamma   90.00
#
_symmetry.space_group_name_H-M   'P 1'
#
loop_
_entity.id
_entity.type
_entity.pdbx_description
1 polymer ?
#
loop_
_entity_poly.entity_id
_entity_poly.type
_entity_poly.pdbx_seq_one_letter_code
_entity_poly.pdbx_strand_id
1 'polypeptide(L)'
;MRVNVDIDSKNQILLLKVYFWMAQFCKYLEAFETTNGYHVIGYGFPDMTKEEFYEFRRFLGDDEIRVWLDETLHGKPEQVLFSRRVHMEDRKPRIRHRLWSMLWKPFWAKLPARKPYIR
;
A
#
# COMPACT_ATOMS: atom_id res chain seq x y z
N MET A 1 11.17 -13.87 0.25
CA MET A 1 9.79 -13.49 0.65
C MET A 1 9.21 -12.34 -0.19
N ARG A 2 7.89 -12.04 -0.05
CA ARG A 2 7.23 -10.79 -0.47
C ARG A 2 6.56 -10.14 0.75
N VAL A 3 6.83 -8.87 0.99
CA VAL A 3 6.21 -8.03 2.03
C VAL A 3 5.18 -7.07 1.41
N ASN A 4 4.14 -6.72 2.16
CA ASN A 4 3.19 -5.67 1.79
C ASN A 4 2.83 -4.88 3.05
N VAL A 5 3.00 -3.57 2.99
CA VAL A 5 2.64 -2.62 4.05
C VAL A 5 1.49 -1.75 3.57
N ASP A 6 0.46 -1.64 4.39
CA ASP A 6 -0.64 -0.69 4.23
C ASP A 6 -0.41 0.51 5.14
N ILE A 7 -0.55 1.71 4.60
CA ILE A 7 -0.35 2.98 5.31
C ILE A 7 -1.68 3.71 5.27
N ASP A 8 -2.48 3.58 6.34
CA ASP A 8 -3.86 4.11 6.39
C ASP A 8 -3.96 5.63 6.62
N SER A 9 -2.98 6.38 6.09
CA SER A 9 -3.00 7.84 6.06
C SER A 9 -2.28 8.39 4.82
N LYS A 10 -2.69 9.59 4.37
CA LYS A 10 -2.00 10.32 3.29
C LYS A 10 -0.72 11.03 3.75
N ASN A 11 -0.07 10.52 4.80
CA ASN A 11 1.17 11.05 5.33
C ASN A 11 2.36 10.69 4.41
N GLN A 12 2.83 11.66 3.63
CA GLN A 12 3.96 11.47 2.72
C GLN A 12 5.29 11.19 3.45
N ILE A 13 5.48 11.69 4.68
CA ILE A 13 6.70 11.40 5.46
C ILE A 13 6.72 9.93 5.88
N LEU A 14 5.57 9.37 6.27
CA LEU A 14 5.44 7.95 6.58
C LEU A 14 5.63 7.07 5.34
N LEU A 15 5.04 7.45 4.19
CA LEU A 15 5.31 6.79 2.91
C LEU A 15 6.81 6.76 2.56
N LEU A 16 7.51 7.89 2.74
CA LEU A 16 8.96 7.98 2.48
C LEU A 16 9.76 7.10 3.44
N LYS A 17 9.45 7.11 4.75
CA LYS A 17 10.05 6.21 5.75
C LYS A 17 9.91 4.75 5.29
N VAL A 18 8.67 4.30 5.05
CA VAL A 18 8.36 2.92 4.67
C VAL A 18 9.08 2.53 3.37
N TYR A 19 8.98 3.35 2.32
CA TYR A 19 9.60 3.06 1.04
C TYR A 19 11.13 2.95 1.13
N PHE A 20 11.81 3.90 1.78
CA PHE A 20 13.28 3.89 1.87
C PHE A 20 13.82 2.78 2.79
N TRP A 21 13.10 2.41 3.84
CA TRP A 21 13.42 1.23 4.66
C TRP A 21 13.24 -0.07 3.88
N MET A 22 12.10 -0.25 3.20
CA MET A 22 11.86 -1.45 2.38
C MET A 22 12.86 -1.56 1.22
N ALA A 23 13.34 -0.44 0.68
CA ALA A 23 14.34 -0.40 -0.40
C ALA A 23 15.73 -0.92 0.00
N GLN A 24 16.07 -0.99 1.28
CA GLN A 24 17.34 -1.61 1.73
C GLN A 24 17.32 -3.14 1.58
N PHE A 25 16.12 -3.74 1.61
CA PHE A 25 15.94 -5.20 1.72
C PHE A 25 15.25 -5.82 0.50
N CYS A 26 14.43 -5.07 -0.25
CA CYS A 26 13.68 -5.58 -1.39
C CYS A 26 14.43 -5.36 -2.71
N LYS A 27 14.43 -6.36 -3.59
CA LYS A 27 14.97 -6.25 -4.96
C LYS A 27 14.15 -5.30 -5.84
N TYR A 28 12.85 -5.18 -5.59
CA TYR A 28 11.98 -4.20 -6.24
C TYR A 28 10.79 -3.84 -5.36
N LEU A 29 10.30 -2.60 -5.53
CA LEU A 29 9.16 -2.02 -4.83
C LEU A 29 8.09 -1.55 -5.82
N GLU A 30 6.82 -1.74 -5.46
CA GLU A 30 5.69 -1.06 -6.08
C GLU A 30 4.94 -0.24 -5.03
N ALA A 31 4.45 0.95 -5.40
CA ALA A 31 3.67 1.80 -4.52
C ALA A 31 2.34 2.19 -5.16
N PHE A 32 1.29 2.34 -4.34
CA PHE A 32 -0.06 2.69 -4.81
C PHE A 32 -0.66 3.78 -3.90
N GLU A 33 -1.19 4.88 -4.46
CA GLU A 33 -2.02 5.83 -3.70
C GLU A 33 -3.45 5.27 -3.66
N THR A 34 -4.02 5.13 -2.45
CA THR A 34 -5.38 4.61 -2.24
C THR A 34 -6.34 5.77 -1.93
N THR A 35 -7.59 5.46 -1.57
CA THR A 35 -8.55 6.47 -1.10
C THR A 35 -8.04 7.17 0.15
N ASN A 36 -7.53 6.41 1.13
CA ASN A 36 -7.21 6.88 2.48
C ASN A 36 -5.70 7.10 2.71
N GLY A 37 -4.84 6.41 1.96
CA GLY A 37 -3.40 6.40 2.21
C GLY A 37 -2.61 5.76 1.07
N TYR A 38 -1.73 4.80 1.40
CA TYR A 38 -0.81 4.17 0.45
C TYR A 38 -0.56 2.69 0.73
N HIS A 39 -0.46 1.86 -0.31
CA HIS A 39 0.15 0.52 -0.19
C HIS A 39 1.59 0.56 -0.70
N VAL A 40 2.50 -0.14 -0.04
CA VAL A 40 3.86 -0.42 -0.53
C VAL A 40 4.10 -1.93 -0.56
N ILE A 41 4.38 -2.48 -1.74
CA ILE A 41 4.63 -3.91 -1.96
C ILE A 41 6.12 -4.11 -2.24
N GLY A 42 6.80 -4.89 -1.41
CA GLY A 42 8.22 -5.22 -1.54
C GLY A 42 8.45 -6.67 -1.92
N TYR A 43 9.33 -6.89 -2.90
CA TYR A 43 9.56 -8.20 -3.51
C TYR A 43 11.03 -8.60 -3.46
N GLY A 44 11.28 -9.90 -3.35
CA GLY A 44 12.65 -10.41 -3.18
C GLY A 44 13.27 -10.01 -1.83
N PHE A 45 12.42 -9.65 -0.86
CA PHE A 45 12.77 -9.42 0.55
C PHE A 45 13.37 -10.71 1.14
N PRO A 46 14.31 -10.64 2.10
CA PRO A 46 14.91 -11.82 2.71
C PRO A 46 13.87 -12.74 3.34
N ASP A 47 14.22 -14.01 3.49
CA ASP A 47 13.44 -14.97 4.27
C ASP A 47 13.89 -14.90 5.73
N MET A 48 12.93 -14.94 6.66
CA MET A 48 13.08 -14.75 8.11
C MET A 48 11.96 -15.52 8.82
N THR A 49 11.98 -15.56 10.15
CA THR A 49 10.88 -16.17 10.93
C THR A 49 9.57 -15.40 10.76
N LYS A 50 8.43 -16.00 11.13
CA LYS A 50 7.12 -15.31 11.05
C LYS A 50 7.08 -14.15 12.02
N GLU A 51 7.69 -14.35 13.17
CA GLU A 51 7.75 -13.48 14.33
C GLU A 51 8.52 -12.19 13.95
N GLU A 52 9.74 -12.32 13.43
CA GLU A 52 10.52 -11.22 12.84
C GLU A 52 9.75 -10.49 11.72
N PHE A 53 9.02 -11.23 10.88
CA PHE A 53 8.25 -10.65 9.78
C PHE A 53 7.08 -9.78 10.26
N TYR A 54 6.36 -10.19 11.32
CA TYR A 54 5.29 -9.37 11.89
C TYR A 54 5.83 -8.19 12.70
N GLU A 55 6.94 -8.36 13.44
CA GLU A 55 7.63 -7.24 14.09
C GLU A 55 8.16 -6.21 13.09
N PHE A 56 8.75 -6.63 11.97
CA PHE A 56 9.19 -5.75 10.89
C PHE A 56 8.02 -4.94 10.30
N ARG A 57 6.85 -5.55 10.10
CA ARG A 57 5.64 -4.85 9.62
C ARG A 57 5.13 -3.82 10.64
N ARG A 58 5.09 -4.17 11.93
CA ARG A 58 4.77 -3.24 13.03
C ARG A 58 5.73 -2.05 13.07
N PHE A 59 7.04 -2.29 12.98
CA PHE A 59 8.07 -1.25 12.98
C PHE A 59 7.95 -0.27 11.79
N LEU A 60 7.52 -0.75 10.62
CA LEU A 60 7.25 0.12 9.48
C LEU A 60 6.01 0.99 9.68
N GLY A 61 5.03 0.53 10.46
CA GLY A 61 3.72 1.18 10.63
C GLY A 61 2.68 0.67 9.62
N ASP A 62 2.67 -0.64 9.38
CA ASP A 62 1.56 -1.36 8.75
C ASP A 62 0.31 -1.34 9.64
N ASP A 63 -0.88 -1.54 9.07
CA ASP A 63 -2.13 -1.63 9.84
C ASP A 63 -2.05 -2.77 10.88
N GLU A 64 -2.21 -2.41 12.16
CA GLU A 64 -2.16 -3.34 13.30
C GLU A 64 -3.23 -4.43 13.19
N ILE A 65 -4.44 -4.08 12.69
CA ILE A 65 -5.54 -5.03 12.50
C ILE A 65 -5.16 -6.04 11.41
N ARG A 66 -4.60 -5.56 10.30
CA ARG A 66 -4.09 -6.40 9.21
C ARG A 66 -2.93 -7.31 9.64
N VAL A 67 -1.99 -6.82 10.44
CA VAL A 67 -0.90 -7.64 10.99
C VAL A 67 -1.47 -8.71 11.92
N TRP A 68 -2.33 -8.33 12.86
CA TRP A 68 -2.99 -9.26 13.78
C TRP A 68 -3.84 -10.33 13.06
N LEU A 69 -4.53 -9.96 11.98
CA LEU A 69 -5.27 -10.90 11.13
C LEU A 69 -4.32 -11.88 10.41
N ASP A 70 -3.26 -11.40 9.77
CA ASP A 70 -2.30 -12.27 9.07
C ASP A 70 -1.55 -13.20 10.06
N GLU A 71 -1.27 -12.73 11.26
CA GLU A 71 -0.67 -13.47 12.38
C GLU A 71 -1.62 -14.55 12.91
N THR A 72 -2.79 -14.15 13.43
CA THR A 72 -3.77 -15.06 14.07
C THR A 72 -4.35 -16.08 13.10
N LEU A 73 -4.52 -15.71 11.83
CA LEU A 73 -5.21 -16.55 10.83
C LEU A 73 -4.28 -17.35 9.92
N HIS A 74 -2.95 -17.27 10.13
CA HIS A 74 -1.93 -18.17 9.56
C HIS A 74 -1.99 -18.44 8.02
N GLY A 75 -2.65 -17.58 7.24
CA GLY A 75 -2.90 -17.81 5.80
C GLY A 75 -4.35 -17.58 5.33
N LYS A 76 -5.28 -17.32 6.27
CA LYS A 76 -6.72 -17.00 6.12
C LYS A 76 -7.68 -18.19 5.96
N PRO A 77 -8.61 -18.40 6.91
CA PRO A 77 -9.79 -19.23 6.72
C PRO A 77 -10.94 -18.46 6.02
N GLU A 78 -11.57 -19.14 5.07
CA GLU A 78 -12.90 -19.02 4.43
C GLU A 78 -13.65 -17.68 4.20
N GLN A 79 -13.52 -16.62 4.99
CA GLN A 79 -14.46 -15.47 4.95
C GLN A 79 -13.85 -14.09 4.63
N VAL A 80 -12.70 -14.07 3.94
CA VAL A 80 -11.96 -12.85 3.61
C VAL A 80 -11.88 -12.49 2.10
N LEU A 81 -12.64 -12.95 1.09
CA LEU A 81 -13.87 -13.74 0.86
C LEU A 81 -15.27 -13.14 1.14
N PHE A 82 -15.54 -12.34 2.18
CA PHE A 82 -16.81 -11.59 2.26
C PHE A 82 -16.91 -10.40 1.30
N SER A 83 -15.86 -10.12 0.52
CA SER A 83 -15.92 -9.11 -0.55
C SER A 83 -16.78 -9.62 -1.72
N ARG A 84 -17.94 -8.98 -1.93
CA ARG A 84 -18.80 -9.19 -3.11
C ARG A 84 -17.92 -9.10 -4.36
N ARG A 85 -17.86 -10.17 -5.16
CA ARG A 85 -16.96 -10.25 -6.34
C ARG A 85 -17.32 -9.16 -7.36
N VAL A 86 -16.61 -8.05 -7.30
CA VAL A 86 -16.67 -6.99 -8.32
C VAL A 86 -16.24 -7.60 -9.66
N HIS A 87 -17.09 -7.46 -10.68
CA HIS A 87 -16.83 -7.92 -12.04
C HIS A 87 -15.52 -7.33 -12.58
N MET A 88 -14.87 -7.99 -13.55
CA MET A 88 -13.61 -7.46 -14.07
C MET A 88 -13.82 -6.12 -14.78
N GLU A 89 -14.99 -5.92 -15.39
CA GLU A 89 -15.40 -4.66 -16.02
C GLU A 89 -15.50 -3.49 -15.01
N ASP A 90 -16.06 -3.74 -13.82
CA ASP A 90 -16.28 -2.73 -12.78
C ASP A 90 -15.02 -2.36 -11.97
N ARG A 91 -13.93 -3.12 -12.13
CA ARG A 91 -12.69 -2.89 -11.38
C ARG A 91 -11.98 -1.65 -11.88
N LYS A 92 -12.07 -0.55 -11.11
CA LYS A 92 -11.18 0.61 -11.26
C LYS A 92 -9.73 0.14 -11.48
N PRO A 93 -9.06 0.54 -12.57
CA PRO A 93 -7.74 0.03 -12.89
C PRO A 93 -6.75 0.41 -11.79
N ARG A 94 -5.99 -0.58 -11.30
CA ARG A 94 -4.92 -0.34 -10.32
C ARG A 94 -3.74 0.35 -11.02
N ILE A 95 -3.77 1.69 -11.04
CA ILE A 95 -2.69 2.51 -11.58
C ILE A 95 -1.43 2.23 -10.75
N ARG A 96 -0.45 1.55 -11.34
CA ARG A 96 0.88 1.35 -10.74
C ARG A 96 1.60 2.68 -10.74
N HIS A 97 1.75 3.28 -9.56
CA HIS A 97 2.46 4.54 -9.39
C HIS A 97 3.92 4.26 -9.02
N ARG A 98 4.87 4.73 -9.83
CA ARG A 98 6.26 4.85 -9.35
C ARG A 98 6.29 5.94 -8.27
N LEU A 99 7.12 5.80 -7.23
CA LEU A 99 7.11 6.71 -6.06
C LEU A 99 7.12 8.20 -6.46
N TRP A 100 8.00 8.57 -7.40
CA TRP A 100 8.09 9.94 -7.89
C TRP A 100 6.81 10.45 -8.56
N SER A 101 5.99 9.59 -9.17
CA SER A 101 4.67 9.97 -9.72
C SER A 101 3.61 10.27 -8.66
N MET A 102 3.87 9.98 -7.38
CA MET A 102 3.07 10.44 -6.24
C MET A 102 3.58 11.75 -5.67
N LEU A 103 4.91 11.84 -5.50
CA LEU A 103 5.58 12.99 -4.87
C LEU A 103 5.60 14.23 -5.79
N TRP A 104 5.74 14.03 -7.10
CA TRP A 104 5.84 15.11 -8.09
C TRP A 104 4.48 15.75 -8.41
N LYS A 105 3.35 15.21 -7.94
CA LYS A 105 2.03 15.85 -8.16
C LYS A 105 2.05 17.23 -7.48
N PRO A 106 2.09 18.36 -8.23
CA PRO A 106 2.12 19.68 -7.60
C PRO A 106 0.79 19.90 -6.86
N PHE A 107 0.75 20.78 -5.85
CA PHE A 107 -0.43 20.90 -4.99
C PHE A 107 -1.72 21.22 -5.77
N TRP A 108 -1.60 21.99 -6.87
CA TRP A 108 -2.73 22.29 -7.76
C TRP A 108 -3.26 21.10 -8.56
N ALA A 109 -2.50 20.01 -8.72
CA ALA A 109 -2.97 18.79 -9.39
C ALA A 109 -3.97 17.96 -8.56
N LYS A 110 -4.21 18.35 -7.29
CA LYS A 110 -5.32 17.82 -6.47
C LYS A 110 -6.48 18.82 -6.30
N LEU A 111 -6.39 20.04 -6.86
CA LEU A 111 -7.54 20.94 -6.92
C LEU A 111 -8.57 20.37 -7.92
N PRO A 112 -9.88 20.51 -7.67
CA PRO A 112 -10.88 20.14 -8.66
C PRO A 112 -10.67 20.99 -9.92
N ALA A 113 -10.50 20.33 -11.06
CA ALA A 113 -10.40 21.02 -12.35
C ALA A 113 -11.63 21.92 -12.51
N ARG A 114 -11.41 23.24 -12.58
CA ARG A 114 -12.48 24.21 -12.80
C ARG A 114 -13.18 23.81 -14.09
N LYS A 115 -14.47 23.43 -14.01
CA LYS A 115 -15.28 23.15 -15.21
C LYS A 115 -15.14 24.36 -16.14
N PRO A 116 -14.88 24.16 -17.45
CA PRO A 116 -14.81 25.28 -18.37
C PRO A 116 -16.13 26.05 -18.31
N TYR A 117 -16.04 27.37 -18.13
CA TYR A 117 -17.19 28.25 -18.26
C TYR A 117 -17.59 28.26 -19.72
N ILE A 118 -18.61 27.48 -20.06
CA ILE A 118 -19.31 27.62 -21.34
C ILE A 118 -19.96 29.01 -21.31
N ARG A 119 -19.63 29.83 -22.30
CA ARG A 119 -20.26 31.14 -22.56
C ARG A 119 -21.29 30.99 -23.66
#